data_AF-A0A662T274-F1
#
_entry.id   AF-A0A662T274-F1
#
_cell.length_a   1.000
_cell.length_b   1.000
_cell.length_c   1.000
_cell.angle_alpha   90.00
_cell.angle_beta   90.00
_cell.angle_gamma   90.00
#
_symmetry.space_group_name_H-M   'P 1'
#
loop_
_entity.id
_entity.type
_entity.pdbx_description
1 polymer ?
#
loop_
_entity_poly.entity_id
_entity_poly.type
_entity_poly.pdbx_seq_one_letter_code
_entity_poly.pdbx_strand_id
1 'polypeptide(L)' 'MAALCGLTSMHKIWDKLFKRGEFTELDVDEEVAGFAELLRERNARRVLDLGCGAGRHILHLSKLGFGVH' A
#
# COMPACT_ATOMS: atom_id res chain seq x y z
N MET A 1 29.64 -10.90 15.94
CA MET A 1 29.24 -9.49 16.14
C MET A 1 29.03 -8.82 14.77
N ALA A 2 28.06 -9.28 13.97
CA ALA A 2 27.77 -8.74 12.63
C ALA A 2 26.29 -8.86 12.20
N ALA A 3 25.40 -9.41 13.04
CA ALA A 3 24.00 -9.67 12.66
C ALA A 3 23.01 -8.58 13.13
N LEU A 4 23.47 -7.53 13.83
CA LEU A 4 22.60 -6.47 14.38
C LEU A 4 22.62 -5.14 13.60
N CYS A 5 23.39 -5.04 12.51
CA CYS A 5 23.52 -3.80 11.74
C CYS A 5 22.45 -3.64 10.62
N GLY A 6 21.70 -4.68 10.29
CA GLY A 6 20.81 -4.70 9.12
C GLY A 6 19.38 -4.17 9.33
N LEU A 7 18.86 -4.21 10.56
CA LEU A 7 17.43 -3.98 10.82
C LEU A 7 17.09 -2.56 11.31
N THR A 8 18.07 -1.80 11.81
CA THR A 8 17.90 -0.38 12.22
C THR A 8 18.09 0.63 11.08
N SER A 9 18.23 0.14 9.84
CA SER A 9 18.50 0.93 8.63
C SER A 9 17.29 1.03 7.69
N MET A 10 16.49 -0.04 7.56
CA MET A 10 15.45 -0.12 6.53
C MET A 10 14.33 0.91 6.70
N HIS A 11 13.87 1.14 7.93
CA HIS A 11 12.84 2.14 8.21
C HIS A 11 13.33 3.56 7.84
N LYS A 12 14.62 3.86 8.07
CA LYS A 12 15.20 5.17 7.73
C LYS A 12 15.29 5.41 6.23
N ILE A 13 15.48 4.34 5.45
CA ILE A 13 15.48 4.43 3.99
C ILE A 13 14.07 4.77 3.50
N TRP A 14 13.06 4.03 3.95
CA TRP A 14 11.67 4.30 3.57
C TRP A 14 11.22 5.70 4.01
N ASP A 15 11.55 6.13 5.23
CA ASP A 15 11.27 7.50 5.70
C ASP A 15 11.90 8.55 4.78
N LYS A 16 13.13 8.31 4.31
CA LYS A 16 13.84 9.23 3.43
C LYS A 16 13.23 9.27 2.04
N LEU A 17 12.92 8.11 1.45
CA LEU A 17 12.30 8.02 0.12
C LEU A 17 10.92 8.69 0.13
N PHE A 18 10.11 8.40 1.15
CA PHE A 18 8.77 8.97 1.29
C PHE A 18 8.81 10.49 1.45
N LYS A 19 9.73 11.03 2.27
CA LYS A 19 9.94 12.48 2.40
C LYS A 19 10.40 13.17 1.11
N ARG A 20 11.02 12.44 0.18
CA ARG A 20 11.42 12.95 -1.13
C ARG A 20 10.27 12.95 -2.14
N GLY A 21 9.10 12.44 -1.78
CA GLY A 21 7.96 12.26 -2.68
C GLY A 21 8.07 11.04 -3.59
N GLU A 22 9.04 10.15 -3.33
CA GLU A 22 9.09 8.88 -4.05
C GLU A 22 7.92 8.02 -3.55
N PHE A 23 7.18 7.39 -4.47
CA PHE A 23 6.01 6.55 -4.18
C PHE A 23 4.80 7.29 -3.56
N THR A 24 4.69 8.61 -3.79
CA THR A 24 3.52 9.41 -3.37
C THR A 24 2.56 9.77 -4.52
N GLU A 25 2.76 9.16 -5.70
CA GLU A 25 1.76 9.16 -6.79
C GLU A 25 0.38 8.79 -6.23
N LEU A 26 -0.66 9.50 -6.68
CA LEU A 26 -2.03 9.30 -6.20
C LEU A 26 -2.88 8.49 -7.17
N ASP A 27 -2.37 8.28 -8.39
CA ASP A 27 -3.04 7.46 -9.38
C ASP A 27 -2.93 5.98 -9.02
N VAL A 28 -4.05 5.28 -9.17
CA VAL A 28 -4.16 3.87 -8.80
C VAL A 28 -3.54 3.02 -9.87
N ASP A 29 -2.63 2.15 -9.48
CA ASP A 29 -2.07 1.10 -10.35
C ASP A 29 -3.20 0.28 -11.00
N GLU A 30 -3.15 0.11 -12.32
CA GLU A 30 -4.21 -0.54 -13.10
C GLU A 30 -4.48 -1.98 -12.62
N GLU A 31 -3.44 -2.67 -12.17
CA GLU A 31 -3.53 -4.02 -11.62
C GLU A 31 -4.39 -4.07 -10.35
N VAL A 32 -4.30 -3.04 -9.50
CA VAL A 32 -5.11 -2.94 -8.28
C VAL A 32 -6.57 -2.63 -8.63
N ALA A 33 -6.81 -1.75 -9.61
CA ALA A 33 -8.16 -1.47 -10.10
C ALA A 33 -8.82 -2.74 -10.68
N GLY A 34 -8.10 -3.50 -11.51
CA GLY A 34 -8.57 -4.78 -12.04
C GLY A 34 -8.79 -5.82 -10.94
N PHE A 35 -7.94 -5.85 -9.91
CA PHE A 35 -8.10 -6.75 -8.78
C PHE A 35 -9.34 -6.43 -7.92
N ALA A 36 -9.72 -5.16 -7.80
CA ALA A 36 -10.92 -4.75 -7.07
C ALA A 36 -12.21 -5.39 -7.62
N GLU A 37 -12.30 -5.51 -8.95
CA GLU A 37 -13.41 -6.17 -9.64
C GLU A 37 -13.48 -7.66 -9.23
N LEU A 38 -12.34 -8.34 -9.26
CA LEU A 38 -12.20 -9.74 -8.88
C LEU A 38 -12.59 -10.00 -7.41
N LEU A 39 -12.26 -9.06 -6.52
CA LEU A 39 -12.63 -9.09 -5.11
C LEU A 39 -14.14 -8.94 -4.93
N ARG A 40 -14.78 -8.06 -5.71
CA ARG A 40 -16.23 -7.86 -5.66
C ARG A 40 -16.99 -9.10 -6.12
N GLU A 41 -16.55 -9.74 -7.20
CA GLU A 41 -17.12 -11.01 -7.67
C GLU A 41 -17.03 -12.12 -6.61
N ARG A 42 -15.96 -12.11 -5.80
CA ARG A 42 -15.75 -13.04 -4.68
C ARG A 42 -16.50 -12.64 -3.40
N ASN A 43 -17.29 -11.57 -3.43
CA ASN A 43 -17.96 -11.02 -2.25
C ASN A 43 -17.00 -10.67 -1.10
N ALA A 44 -15.76 -10.33 -1.42
CA ALA A 44 -14.80 -9.87 -0.43
C ALA A 44 -15.29 -8.55 0.19
N ARG A 45 -15.06 -8.37 1.50
CA ARG A 45 -15.48 -7.16 2.23
C ARG A 45 -14.33 -6.41 2.88
N ARG A 46 -13.23 -7.10 3.20
CA ARG A 46 -12.08 -6.51 3.90
C ARG A 46 -10.81 -6.76 3.12
N VAL A 47 -9.98 -5.74 3.02
CA VAL A 47 -8.69 -5.77 2.33
C VAL A 47 -7.61 -5.23 3.28
N LEU A 48 -6.43 -5.83 3.26
CA LEU A 48 -5.25 -5.35 3.98
C LEU A 48 -4.24 -4.86 2.94
N ASP A 49 -3.88 -3.59 2.99
CA ASP A 49 -2.91 -2.98 2.08
C ASP A 49 -1.53 -2.85 2.75
N LEU A 50 -0.68 -3.85 2.53
CA LEU A 50 0.64 -3.92 3.16
C LEU A 50 1.61 -2.95 2.50
N GLY A 51 2.14 -2.00 3.28
CA GLY A 51 3.04 -0.98 2.76
C GLY A 51 2.32 0.08 1.95
N CYS A 52 1.10 0.44 2.36
CA CYS A 52 0.18 1.34 1.66
C CYS A 52 0.73 2.74 1.30
N GLY A 53 1.87 3.15 1.87
CA GLY A 53 2.54 4.40 1.54
C GLY A 53 1.61 5.61 1.67
N ALA A 54 1.42 6.35 0.57
CA ALA A 54 0.54 7.52 0.54
C ALA A 54 -0.96 7.18 0.50
N GLY A 55 -1.32 5.90 0.42
CA GLY A 55 -2.70 5.42 0.55
C GLY A 55 -3.54 5.49 -0.72
N ARG A 56 -2.94 5.60 -1.91
CA ARG A 56 -3.66 5.69 -3.20
C ARG A 56 -4.63 4.53 -3.42
N HIS A 57 -4.21 3.31 -3.08
CA HIS A 57 -5.01 2.10 -3.19
C HIS A 57 -6.06 1.99 -2.09
N ILE A 58 -5.70 2.35 -0.84
CA ILE A 58 -6.64 2.43 0.29
C ILE A 58 -7.83 3.32 -0.08
N LEU A 59 -7.56 4.54 -0.56
CA LEU A 59 -8.61 5.50 -0.91
C LEU A 59 -9.50 4.98 -2.05
N HIS A 60 -8.92 4.36 -3.07
CA HIS A 60 -9.66 3.79 -4.18
C HIS A 60 -10.57 2.65 -3.74
N LEU A 61 -10.01 1.64 -3.06
CA LEU A 61 -10.76 0.47 -2.59
C LEU A 61 -11.83 0.85 -1.55
N SER A 62 -11.56 1.83 -0.69
CA SER A 62 -12.55 2.33 0.27
C SER A 62 -13.74 3.00 -0.43
N LYS A 63 -13.50 3.76 -1.51
CA LYS A 63 -14.58 4.37 -2.32
C LYS A 63 -15.45 3.32 -3.02
N LEU A 64 -14.90 2.14 -3.30
CA LEU A 64 -15.64 1.00 -3.84
C LEU A 64 -16.42 0.21 -2.77
N GLY A 65 -16.33 0.62 -1.50
CA GLY A 65 -17.09 0.03 -0.39
C GLY A 65 -16.40 -1.11 0.35
N PHE A 66 -15.11 -1.38 0.07
CA PHE A 66 -14.33 -2.32 0.87
C PHE A 66 -13.92 -1.66 2.21
N GLY A 67 -13.91 -2.45 3.29
CA GLY A 67 -13.24 -2.07 4.54
C GLY A 67 -11.74 -2.31 4.41
N VAL A 68 -10.95 -1.24 4.27
CA VAL A 68 -9.51 -1.35 4.06
C VAL A 68 -8.75 -1.05 5.35
N HIS A 69 -7.69 -1.83 5.60
CA HIS A 69 -6.80 -1.71 6.77
C HIS A 69 -5.34 -1.63 6.33
#